data_AF-A0A7V8E808-F1
#
_entry.id   AF-A0A7V8E808-F1
#
_cell.length_a   1.000
_cell.length_b   1.000
_cell.length_c   1.000
_cell.angle_alpha   90.00
_cell.angle_beta   90.00
_cell.angle_gamma   90.00
#
_symmetry.space_group_name_H-M   'P 1'
#
loop_
_entity.id
_entity.type
_entity.pdbx_description
1 polymer ?
#
loop_
_entity_poly.entity_id
_entity_poly.type
_entity_poly.pdbx_seq_one_letter_code
_entity_poly.pdbx_strand_id
1 'polypeptide(L)'
;MLRSVAVALVLAVLSVTGCGKSDSSSGGSSSGGSGGGSSTSAQKTPEEAVKEFKVAAEAGDAKALWNGMSKKTRNDLVEKMGKRTIDEMNKKGDSEWEEAAKDLGKPAAELKKLSAEEFTQMMMGREMTSDREKERAKSSKIDKVETRGDIAVAFSTRADGKKKIVALVKEDGTWKMDMEETKKLSEEEEKLNATK
;
A
#
# COMPACT_ATOMS: atom_id res chain seq x y z
N MET A 1 -13.82 21.11 3.07
CA MET A 1 -14.37 19.73 3.28
C MET A 1 -13.58 18.65 2.51
N LEU A 2 -12.36 18.94 2.03
CA LEU A 2 -11.53 17.96 1.29
C LEU A 2 -10.90 16.86 2.17
N ARG A 3 -10.85 17.05 3.50
CA ARG A 3 -10.26 16.10 4.46
C ARG A 3 -10.97 14.74 4.54
N SER A 4 -12.18 14.61 4.01
CA SER A 4 -13.01 13.40 4.19
C SER A 4 -13.25 12.57 2.93
N VAL A 5 -12.85 13.00 1.73
CA VAL A 5 -13.14 12.24 0.49
C VAL A 5 -11.86 11.68 -0.14
N ALA A 6 -10.82 12.50 -0.31
CA ALA A 6 -9.55 12.05 -0.89
C ALA A 6 -8.71 11.21 0.10
N VAL A 7 -8.67 11.63 1.37
CA VAL A 7 -7.99 10.90 2.47
C VAL A 7 -8.75 9.62 2.81
N ALA A 8 -10.09 9.62 2.71
CA ALA A 8 -10.91 8.43 2.95
C ALA A 8 -10.76 7.34 1.89
N LEU A 9 -10.33 7.65 0.65
CA LEU A 9 -10.13 6.64 -0.39
C LEU A 9 -8.75 5.95 -0.28
N VAL A 10 -7.70 6.70 0.06
CA VAL A 10 -6.37 6.15 0.42
C VAL A 10 -6.48 5.33 1.70
N LEU A 11 -7.21 5.85 2.69
CA LEU A 11 -7.54 5.11 3.90
C LEU A 11 -8.49 3.93 3.61
N ALA A 12 -9.43 3.96 2.67
CA ALA A 12 -10.28 2.78 2.43
C ALA A 12 -9.49 1.55 1.93
N VAL A 13 -8.35 1.78 1.26
CA VAL A 13 -7.47 0.70 0.79
C VAL A 13 -6.43 0.29 1.85
N LEU A 14 -5.98 1.21 2.72
CA LEU A 14 -4.98 0.95 3.77
C LEU A 14 -5.55 0.74 5.19
N SER A 15 -6.81 1.12 5.40
CA SER A 15 -7.54 1.06 6.67
C SER A 15 -8.77 0.16 6.59
N VAL A 16 -8.64 -0.99 5.93
CA VAL A 16 -9.39 -2.19 6.34
C VAL A 16 -9.11 -2.40 7.84
N THR A 17 -9.96 -1.79 8.66
CA THR A 17 -9.99 -1.79 10.11
C THR A 17 -11.44 -1.61 10.53
N GLY A 18 -11.92 -2.61 11.27
CA GLY A 18 -13.09 -2.53 12.16
C GLY A 18 -14.25 -3.41 11.67
N CYS A 19 -14.70 -4.45 12.37
CA CYS A 19 -14.57 -4.79 13.79
C CYS A 19 -14.59 -6.31 13.98
N GLY A 20 -13.58 -6.85 14.64
CA GLY A 20 -13.56 -8.24 15.10
C GLY A 20 -12.78 -8.32 16.40
N LYS A 21 -13.52 -8.38 17.51
CA LYS A 21 -12.99 -8.65 18.85
C LYS A 21 -12.77 -10.16 18.92
N SER A 22 -11.53 -10.61 19.04
CA SER A 22 -11.25 -12.04 19.21
C SER A 22 -10.01 -12.24 20.07
N ASP A 23 -10.23 -13.00 21.14
CA ASP A 23 -9.27 -13.41 22.14
C ASP A 23 -8.13 -14.25 21.54
N SER A 24 -6.94 -14.03 22.09
CA SER A 24 -5.69 -14.70 21.75
C SER A 24 -5.67 -16.16 22.21
N SER A 25 -5.38 -17.08 21.27
CA SER A 25 -4.87 -18.42 21.58
C SER A 25 -3.69 -18.78 20.67
N SER A 26 -2.73 -19.46 21.29
CA SER A 26 -1.36 -19.80 20.87
C SER A 26 -1.26 -20.99 19.92
N GLY A 27 -0.18 -21.05 19.13
CA GLY A 27 0.46 -22.32 18.75
C GLY A 27 1.10 -22.40 17.35
N GLY A 28 2.38 -22.79 17.31
CA GLY A 28 2.87 -23.73 16.29
C GLY A 28 3.87 -23.22 15.24
N SER A 29 5.14 -23.58 15.40
CA SER A 29 6.25 -23.47 14.44
C SER A 29 6.27 -24.61 13.40
N SER A 30 6.85 -24.37 12.21
CA SER A 30 7.73 -25.26 11.39
C SER A 30 7.91 -24.61 10.01
N SER A 31 9.11 -24.23 9.54
CA SER A 31 10.33 -24.96 9.15
C SER A 31 10.20 -25.80 7.87
N GLY A 32 10.94 -25.42 6.82
CA GLY A 32 11.40 -26.34 5.78
C GLY A 32 11.37 -25.76 4.36
N GLY A 33 12.53 -25.72 3.70
CA GLY A 33 12.61 -25.68 2.24
C GLY A 33 13.68 -24.75 1.66
N SER A 34 14.95 -25.13 1.80
CA SER A 34 16.08 -24.54 1.08
C SER A 34 16.33 -25.30 -0.24
N GLY A 35 16.64 -24.56 -1.30
CA GLY A 35 17.10 -25.06 -2.61
C GLY A 35 16.77 -24.00 -3.67
N GLY A 36 17.65 -23.54 -4.56
CA GLY A 36 19.03 -23.88 -4.90
C GLY A 36 19.23 -23.43 -6.35
N GLY A 37 20.26 -22.61 -6.63
CA GLY A 37 20.93 -22.57 -7.92
C GLY A 37 20.60 -21.45 -8.93
N SER A 38 21.69 -20.82 -9.39
CA SER A 38 21.95 -20.23 -10.73
C SER A 38 21.52 -18.80 -11.07
N SER A 39 22.43 -17.90 -10.74
CA SER A 39 23.02 -16.81 -11.56
C SER A 39 22.35 -16.42 -12.89
N THR A 40 21.66 -15.26 -12.86
CA THR A 40 21.62 -14.22 -13.92
C THR A 40 20.96 -12.99 -13.29
N SER A 41 21.69 -11.87 -13.17
CA SER A 41 21.23 -10.58 -12.56
C SER A 41 20.22 -10.77 -11.42
N ALA A 42 20.69 -11.16 -10.23
CA ALA A 42 19.86 -11.66 -9.12
C ALA A 42 18.49 -10.98 -9.04
N GLN A 43 17.46 -11.65 -9.59
CA GLN A 43 16.09 -11.18 -9.48
C GLN A 43 15.76 -11.16 -7.99
N LYS A 44 15.38 -10.00 -7.46
CA LYS A 44 15.03 -9.87 -6.05
C LYS A 44 13.95 -10.90 -5.70
N THR A 45 14.13 -11.56 -4.58
CA THR A 45 13.12 -12.47 -4.03
C THR A 45 11.89 -11.67 -3.58
N PRO A 46 10.71 -12.32 -3.45
CA PRO A 46 9.53 -11.61 -2.94
C PRO A 46 9.74 -11.13 -1.50
N GLU A 47 10.53 -11.85 -0.70
CA GLU A 47 10.88 -11.41 0.67
C GLU A 47 11.73 -10.14 0.67
N GLU A 48 12.72 -10.02 -0.23
CA GLU A 48 13.50 -8.80 -0.39
C GLU A 48 12.63 -7.63 -0.85
N ALA A 49 11.70 -7.85 -1.78
CA ALA A 49 10.79 -6.81 -2.24
C ALA A 49 9.89 -6.27 -1.11
N VAL A 50 9.39 -7.15 -0.23
CA VAL A 50 8.60 -6.73 0.96
C VAL A 50 9.47 -5.94 1.94
N LYS A 51 10.73 -6.37 2.16
CA LYS A 51 11.67 -5.64 3.04
C LYS A 51 11.97 -4.25 2.48
N GLU A 52 12.20 -4.12 1.18
CA GLU A 52 12.43 -2.82 0.53
C GLU A 52 11.20 -1.91 0.63
N PHE A 53 10.00 -2.46 0.45
CA PHE A 53 8.77 -1.70 0.64
C PHE A 53 8.63 -1.22 2.09
N LYS A 54 8.95 -2.07 3.06
CA LYS A 54 8.99 -1.70 4.49
C LYS A 54 9.99 -0.58 4.75
N VAL A 55 11.23 -0.70 4.24
CA VAL A 55 12.26 0.33 4.40
C VAL A 55 11.83 1.66 3.76
N ALA A 56 11.22 1.61 2.58
CA ALA A 56 10.65 2.80 1.93
C ALA A 56 9.54 3.44 2.78
N ALA A 57 8.67 2.64 3.41
CA ALA A 57 7.64 3.13 4.31
C ALA A 57 8.24 3.76 5.58
N GLU A 58 9.25 3.12 6.19
CA GLU A 58 9.95 3.65 7.38
C GLU A 58 10.68 4.97 7.09
N ALA A 59 11.32 5.07 5.92
CA ALA A 59 11.99 6.27 5.45
C ALA A 59 11.01 7.36 5.00
N GLY A 60 9.76 7.01 4.73
CA GLY A 60 8.82 7.89 4.05
C GLY A 60 9.26 8.23 2.62
N ASP A 61 9.82 7.26 1.89
CA ASP A 61 10.18 7.42 0.49
C ASP A 61 8.96 7.13 -0.41
N ALA A 62 8.18 8.17 -0.65
CA ALA A 62 6.98 8.10 -1.50
C ALA A 62 7.27 7.56 -2.91
N LYS A 63 8.44 7.88 -3.47
CA LYS A 63 8.83 7.45 -4.82
C LYS A 63 9.18 5.97 -4.84
N ALA A 64 9.93 5.49 -3.85
CA ALA A 64 10.19 4.07 -3.71
C ALA A 64 8.90 3.27 -3.46
N LEU A 65 7.99 3.79 -2.64
CA LEU A 65 6.67 3.18 -2.42
C LEU A 65 5.85 3.11 -3.72
N TRP A 66 5.78 4.21 -4.49
CA TRP A 66 5.12 4.23 -5.79
C TRP A 66 5.71 3.20 -6.74
N ASN A 67 7.05 3.16 -6.84
CA ASN A 67 7.75 2.22 -7.71
C ASN A 67 7.64 0.76 -7.24
N GLY A 68 7.40 0.53 -5.96
CA GLY A 68 7.16 -0.79 -5.38
C GLY A 68 5.78 -1.36 -5.73
N MET A 69 4.85 -0.55 -6.24
CA MET A 69 3.49 -0.99 -6.60
C MET A 69 3.42 -1.53 -8.03
N SER A 70 2.47 -2.46 -8.24
CA SER A 70 2.17 -3.02 -9.55
C SER A 70 1.69 -1.93 -10.51
N LYS A 71 1.93 -2.10 -11.81
CA LYS A 71 1.43 -1.16 -12.82
C LYS A 71 -0.08 -1.06 -12.77
N LYS A 72 -0.77 -2.20 -12.55
CA LYS A 72 -2.22 -2.25 -12.34
C LYS A 72 -2.63 -1.38 -11.15
N THR A 73 -2.00 -1.55 -9.99
CA THR A 73 -2.29 -0.75 -8.78
C THR A 73 -2.09 0.74 -9.02
N ARG A 74 -0.96 1.12 -9.64
CA ARG A 74 -0.69 2.54 -9.95
C ARG A 74 -1.74 3.12 -10.88
N ASN A 75 -2.07 2.42 -11.97
CA ASN A 75 -3.10 2.88 -12.91
C ASN A 75 -4.46 3.04 -12.22
N ASP A 76 -4.85 2.09 -11.37
CA ASP A 76 -6.10 2.15 -10.63
C ASP A 76 -6.16 3.36 -9.69
N LEU A 77 -5.05 3.67 -8.99
CA LEU A 77 -4.94 4.86 -8.15
C LEU A 77 -4.96 6.16 -8.97
N VAL A 78 -4.29 6.20 -10.12
CA VAL A 78 -4.35 7.35 -11.03
C VAL A 78 -5.77 7.60 -11.54
N GLU A 79 -6.49 6.56 -11.95
CA GLU A 79 -7.87 6.68 -12.43
C GLU A 79 -8.83 7.08 -11.29
N LYS A 80 -8.85 6.30 -10.20
CA LYS A 80 -9.85 6.46 -9.12
C LYS A 80 -9.59 7.65 -8.22
N MET A 81 -8.32 8.03 -8.01
CA MET A 81 -7.96 9.15 -7.14
C MET A 81 -7.48 10.35 -7.93
N GLY A 82 -6.43 10.19 -8.73
CA GLY A 82 -5.80 11.31 -9.45
C GLY A 82 -6.79 12.04 -10.36
N LYS A 83 -7.28 11.34 -11.39
CA LYS A 83 -8.19 11.91 -12.39
C LYS A 83 -9.50 12.36 -11.77
N ARG A 84 -10.14 11.51 -10.96
CA ARG A 84 -11.42 11.85 -10.32
C ARG A 84 -11.31 13.10 -9.44
N THR A 85 -10.26 13.22 -8.63
CA THR A 85 -10.11 14.38 -7.74
C THR A 85 -9.84 15.65 -8.56
N ILE A 86 -8.98 15.57 -9.58
CA ILE A 86 -8.71 16.69 -10.49
C ILE A 86 -10.00 17.13 -11.20
N ASP A 87 -10.79 16.19 -11.73
CA ASP A 87 -12.06 16.49 -12.40
C ASP A 87 -13.07 17.13 -11.45
N GLU A 88 -13.18 16.65 -10.22
CA GLU A 88 -14.05 17.23 -9.20
C GLU A 88 -13.59 18.64 -8.79
N MET A 89 -12.28 18.87 -8.64
CA MET A 89 -11.74 20.21 -8.37
C MET A 89 -11.97 21.17 -9.55
N ASN A 90 -11.78 20.70 -10.78
CA ASN A 90 -12.06 21.49 -11.98
C ASN A 90 -13.55 21.86 -12.11
N LYS A 91 -14.47 20.94 -11.77
CA LYS A 91 -15.91 21.21 -11.76
C LYS A 91 -16.32 22.27 -10.74
N LYS A 92 -15.65 22.30 -9.59
CA LYS A 92 -15.96 23.23 -8.49
C LYS A 92 -15.23 24.57 -8.62
N GLY A 93 -14.21 24.64 -9.48
CA GLY A 93 -13.51 25.87 -9.84
C GLY A 93 -12.35 26.24 -8.90
N ASP A 94 -11.85 27.46 -9.07
CA ASP A 94 -10.58 27.90 -8.49
C ASP A 94 -10.56 27.89 -6.96
N SER A 95 -11.70 28.10 -6.30
CA SER A 95 -11.77 28.11 -4.83
C SER A 95 -11.35 26.76 -4.21
N GLU A 96 -11.62 25.63 -4.87
CA GLU A 96 -11.22 24.32 -4.33
C GLU A 96 -9.73 24.04 -4.55
N TRP A 97 -9.18 24.52 -5.67
CA TRP A 97 -7.74 24.47 -5.88
C TRP A 97 -6.99 25.33 -4.86
N GLU A 98 -7.55 26.46 -4.44
CA GLU A 98 -7.00 27.30 -3.37
C GLU A 98 -7.12 26.66 -1.97
N GLU A 99 -8.20 25.93 -1.68
CA GLU A 99 -8.30 25.13 -0.44
C GLU A 99 -7.26 24.00 -0.43
N ALA A 100 -7.14 23.26 -1.54
CA ALA A 100 -6.14 22.22 -1.71
C ALA A 100 -4.70 22.77 -1.62
N ALA A 101 -4.45 23.94 -2.22
CA ALA A 101 -3.17 24.64 -2.16
C ALA A 101 -2.71 24.92 -0.72
N LYS A 102 -3.64 25.40 0.12
CA LYS A 102 -3.38 25.64 1.55
C LYS A 102 -3.08 24.36 2.31
N ASP A 103 -3.85 23.30 2.07
CA ASP A 103 -3.68 22.02 2.79
C ASP A 103 -2.41 21.27 2.36
N LEU A 104 -2.02 21.41 1.09
CA LEU A 104 -0.82 20.77 0.52
C LEU A 104 0.43 21.65 0.61
N GLY A 105 0.31 22.91 1.05
CA GLY A 105 1.42 23.85 1.13
C GLY A 105 2.06 24.15 -0.23
N LYS A 106 1.27 24.13 -1.31
CA LYS A 106 1.72 24.35 -2.70
C LYS A 106 0.81 25.33 -3.42
N PRO A 107 1.30 26.21 -4.30
CA PRO A 107 0.45 27.12 -5.05
C PRO A 107 -0.60 26.39 -5.90
N ALA A 108 -1.83 26.91 -5.93
CA ALA A 108 -2.93 26.33 -6.74
C ALA A 108 -2.55 26.21 -8.23
N ALA A 109 -1.81 27.20 -8.75
CA ALA A 109 -1.31 27.19 -10.13
C ALA A 109 -0.30 26.06 -10.41
N GLU A 110 0.45 25.60 -9.42
CA GLU A 110 1.31 24.42 -9.54
C GLU A 110 0.49 23.13 -9.47
N LEU A 111 -0.46 23.06 -8.53
CA LEU A 111 -1.33 21.89 -8.38
C LEU A 111 -2.15 21.61 -9.65
N LYS A 112 -2.68 22.65 -10.32
CA LYS A 112 -3.43 22.53 -11.58
C LYS A 112 -2.60 22.02 -12.76
N LYS A 113 -1.28 22.14 -12.69
CA LYS A 113 -0.36 21.69 -13.76
C LYS A 113 0.07 20.25 -13.60
N LEU A 114 -0.19 19.65 -12.43
CA LEU A 114 0.17 18.26 -12.18
C LEU A 114 -0.67 17.35 -13.06
N SER A 115 -0.01 16.33 -13.62
CA SER A 115 -0.71 15.18 -14.15
C SER A 115 -1.44 14.44 -13.03
N ALA A 116 -2.44 13.63 -13.40
CA ALA A 116 -3.12 12.76 -12.45
C ALA A 116 -2.16 11.81 -11.72
N GLU A 117 -1.08 11.37 -12.37
CA GLU A 117 -0.05 10.56 -11.73
C GLU A 117 0.74 11.34 -10.68
N GLU A 118 1.25 12.52 -11.02
CA GLU A 118 2.01 13.35 -10.07
C GLU A 118 1.14 13.79 -8.88
N PHE A 119 -0.14 14.10 -9.14
CA PHE A 119 -1.10 14.41 -8.10
C PHE A 119 -1.33 13.21 -7.17
N THR A 120 -1.52 12.01 -7.73
CA THR A 120 -1.65 10.77 -6.93
C THR A 120 -0.39 10.49 -6.11
N GLN A 121 0.80 10.60 -6.71
CA GLN A 121 2.07 10.40 -6.01
C GLN A 121 2.22 11.38 -4.84
N MET A 122 1.85 12.65 -5.03
CA MET A 122 1.88 13.67 -3.97
C MET A 122 0.93 13.32 -2.82
N MET A 123 -0.32 12.96 -3.15
CA MET A 123 -1.33 12.61 -2.16
C MET A 123 -0.95 11.36 -1.37
N MET A 124 -0.45 10.33 -2.06
CA MET A 124 0.08 9.14 -1.42
C MET A 124 1.29 9.44 -0.56
N GLY A 125 2.23 10.25 -1.05
CA GLY A 125 3.42 10.63 -0.29
C GLY A 125 3.02 11.22 1.04
N ARG A 126 2.16 12.23 1.06
CA ARG A 126 1.70 12.85 2.31
C ARG A 126 1.13 11.84 3.32
N GLU A 127 0.32 10.90 2.86
CA GLU A 127 -0.34 9.91 3.72
C GLU A 127 0.64 8.82 4.20
N MET A 128 1.33 8.18 3.25
CA MET A 128 2.22 7.05 3.49
C MET A 128 3.50 7.46 4.21
N THR A 129 3.89 8.72 4.13
CA THR A 129 5.08 9.26 4.82
C THR A 129 4.73 9.98 6.12
N SER A 130 3.47 9.90 6.58
CA SER A 130 3.07 10.42 7.89
C SER A 130 3.81 9.70 9.02
N ASP A 131 4.05 10.39 10.14
CA ASP A 131 4.74 9.78 11.29
C ASP A 131 4.00 8.55 11.81
N ARG A 132 2.66 8.57 11.71
CA ARG A 132 1.82 7.42 12.05
C ARG A 132 2.16 6.20 11.20
N GLU A 133 2.22 6.35 9.87
CA GLU A 133 2.54 5.22 8.98
C GLU A 133 4.00 4.78 9.10
N LYS A 134 4.93 5.71 9.31
CA LYS A 134 6.33 5.37 9.61
C LYS A 134 6.46 4.52 10.87
N GLU A 135 5.82 4.91 11.97
CA GLU A 135 5.84 4.13 13.21
C GLU A 135 5.14 2.77 13.05
N ARG A 136 4.07 2.71 12.26
CA ARG A 136 3.40 1.44 11.91
C ARG A 136 4.30 0.52 11.09
N ALA A 137 5.06 1.06 10.15
CA ALA A 137 6.03 0.31 9.39
C ALA A 137 7.13 -0.23 10.31
N LYS A 138 7.76 0.62 11.12
CA LYS A 138 8.82 0.21 12.08
C LYS A 138 8.38 -0.91 13.01
N SER A 139 7.17 -0.76 13.57
CA SER A 139 6.61 -1.69 14.56
C SER A 139 6.01 -2.97 13.95
N SER A 140 5.98 -3.09 12.62
CA SER A 140 5.52 -4.30 11.94
C SER A 140 6.64 -5.33 11.77
N LYS A 141 6.27 -6.60 11.85
CA LYS A 141 7.15 -7.74 11.62
C LYS A 141 6.61 -8.56 10.43
N ILE A 142 7.49 -8.94 9.52
CA ILE A 142 7.18 -9.91 8.47
C ILE A 142 7.33 -11.30 9.10
N ASP A 143 6.25 -12.06 9.15
CA ASP A 143 6.23 -13.38 9.78
C ASP A 143 6.63 -14.47 8.79
N LYS A 144 6.10 -14.40 7.56
CA LYS A 144 6.34 -15.37 6.49
C LYS A 144 6.03 -14.75 5.14
N VAL A 145 6.72 -15.22 4.10
CA VAL A 145 6.34 -14.98 2.70
C VAL A 145 6.13 -16.33 2.03
N GLU A 146 4.97 -16.52 1.41
CA GLU A 146 4.64 -17.69 0.60
C GLU A 146 4.60 -17.32 -0.87
N THR A 147 5.22 -18.12 -1.74
CA THR A 147 5.19 -17.89 -3.19
C THR A 147 4.40 -18.98 -3.88
N ARG A 148 3.51 -18.59 -4.80
CA ARG A 148 2.63 -19.46 -5.58
C ARG A 148 2.64 -18.98 -7.03
N GLY A 149 3.55 -19.54 -7.83
CA GLY A 149 3.77 -19.08 -9.21
C GLY A 149 4.21 -17.62 -9.23
N ASP A 150 3.46 -16.78 -9.95
CA ASP A 150 3.74 -15.35 -10.11
C ASP A 150 3.09 -14.46 -9.03
N ILE A 151 2.55 -15.07 -7.97
CA ILE A 151 1.99 -14.35 -6.81
C ILE A 151 2.79 -14.75 -5.57
N ALA A 152 3.13 -13.78 -4.74
CA ALA A 152 3.64 -13.99 -3.40
C ALA A 152 2.75 -13.31 -2.37
N VAL A 153 2.62 -13.94 -1.20
CA VAL A 153 1.77 -13.49 -0.10
C VAL A 153 2.65 -13.32 1.12
N ALA A 154 2.82 -12.08 1.57
CA ALA A 154 3.54 -11.74 2.77
C ALA A 154 2.56 -11.58 3.93
N PHE A 155 2.79 -12.37 4.98
CA PHE A 155 2.08 -12.27 6.25
C PHE A 155 2.91 -11.42 7.19
N SER A 156 2.27 -10.44 7.81
CA SER A 156 2.90 -9.53 8.75
C SER A 156 2.04 -9.32 9.98
N THR A 157 2.69 -9.09 11.12
CA THR A 157 2.04 -8.79 12.38
C THR A 157 2.44 -7.39 12.83
N ARG A 158 1.44 -6.59 13.19
CA ARG A 158 1.63 -5.25 13.74
C ARG A 158 1.86 -5.30 15.25
N ALA A 159 2.34 -4.21 15.83
CA ALA A 159 2.50 -4.12 17.29
C ALA A 159 1.20 -4.30 18.09
N ASP A 160 0.02 -4.03 17.50
CA ASP A 160 -1.28 -4.32 18.12
C ASP A 160 -1.71 -5.80 17.98
N GLY A 161 -0.82 -6.67 17.52
CA GLY A 161 -1.06 -8.09 17.30
C GLY A 161 -1.90 -8.40 16.07
N LYS A 162 -2.36 -7.39 15.32
CA LYS A 162 -3.17 -7.62 14.13
C LYS A 162 -2.30 -8.12 12.99
N LYS A 163 -2.77 -9.22 12.38
CA LYS A 163 -2.22 -9.77 11.17
C LYS A 163 -2.64 -8.95 9.95
N LYS A 164 -1.73 -8.83 9.00
CA LYS A 164 -1.93 -8.18 7.71
C LYS A 164 -1.31 -9.03 6.62
N ILE A 165 -2.06 -9.19 5.55
CA ILE A 165 -1.60 -9.80 4.30
C ILE A 165 -1.18 -8.68 3.35
N VAL A 166 -0.10 -8.92 2.61
CA VAL A 166 0.32 -8.13 1.46
C VAL A 166 0.56 -9.09 0.29
N ALA A 167 -0.11 -8.84 -0.83
CA ALA A 167 0.10 -9.57 -2.08
C ALA A 167 1.16 -8.86 -2.94
N LEU A 168 2.03 -9.65 -3.55
CA LEU A 168 2.98 -9.22 -4.56
C LEU A 168 2.74 -10.03 -5.83
N VAL A 169 2.81 -9.36 -6.96
CA VAL A 169 2.75 -9.97 -8.29
C VAL A 169 4.09 -9.81 -8.98
N LYS A 170 4.50 -10.82 -9.76
CA LYS A 170 5.73 -10.75 -10.56
C LYS A 170 5.43 -10.01 -11.86
N GLU A 171 5.92 -8.79 -11.98
CA GLU A 171 5.83 -7.95 -13.20
C GLU A 171 7.24 -7.73 -13.77
N ASP A 172 7.46 -8.10 -15.04
CA ASP A 172 8.74 -7.94 -15.73
C ASP A 172 9.94 -8.50 -14.95
N GLY A 173 9.73 -9.64 -14.27
CA GLY A 173 10.76 -10.27 -13.45
C GLY A 173 10.99 -9.64 -12.07
N THR A 174 10.22 -8.61 -11.71
CA THR A 174 10.30 -7.89 -10.43
C THR A 174 9.02 -8.08 -9.62
N TRP A 175 9.14 -8.34 -8.31
CA TRP A 175 7.97 -8.40 -7.43
C TRP A 175 7.46 -7.00 -7.10
N LYS A 176 6.16 -6.79 -7.28
CA LYS A 176 5.47 -5.53 -7.05
C LYS A 176 4.23 -5.74 -6.19
N MET A 177 3.98 -4.85 -5.23
CA MET A 177 2.80 -4.93 -4.38
C MET A 177 1.53 -4.68 -5.19
N ASP A 178 0.56 -5.58 -5.07
CA ASP A 178 -0.75 -5.45 -5.71
C ASP A 178 -1.84 -5.24 -4.67
N MET A 179 -2.44 -4.04 -4.65
CA MET A 179 -3.43 -3.70 -3.63
C MET A 179 -4.77 -4.42 -3.81
N GLU A 180 -5.13 -4.75 -5.05
CA GLU A 180 -6.40 -5.43 -5.32
C GLU A 180 -6.33 -6.89 -4.89
N GLU A 181 -5.24 -7.59 -5.25
CA GLU A 181 -5.00 -8.95 -4.79
C GLU A 181 -4.80 -8.99 -3.26
N THR A 182 -4.12 -8.00 -2.69
CA THR A 182 -3.99 -7.85 -1.23
C THR A 182 -5.36 -7.78 -0.56
N LYS A 183 -6.25 -6.92 -1.07
CA LYS A 183 -7.60 -6.75 -0.54
C LYS A 183 -8.38 -8.06 -0.63
N LYS A 184 -8.40 -8.69 -1.80
CA LYS A 184 -9.09 -9.96 -2.03
C LYS A 184 -8.65 -11.04 -1.05
N LEU A 185 -7.33 -11.25 -0.90
CA LEU A 185 -6.79 -12.25 0.01
C LEU A 185 -7.11 -11.93 1.49
N SER A 186 -7.10 -10.66 1.87
CA SER A 186 -7.46 -10.25 3.23
C SER A 186 -8.93 -10.52 3.56
N GLU A 187 -9.84 -10.28 2.61
CA GLU A 187 -11.27 -10.57 2.77
C GLU A 187 -11.56 -12.08 2.82
N GLU A 188 -10.82 -12.87 2.04
CA GLU A 188 -10.91 -14.33 2.08
C GLU A 188 -10.42 -14.90 3.42
N GLU A 189 -9.32 -14.39 3.96
CA GLU A 189 -8.82 -14.79 5.28
C GLU A 189 -9.81 -14.44 6.41
N GLU A 190 -10.39 -13.24 6.36
CA GLU A 190 -11.39 -12.80 7.34
C GLU A 190 -12.63 -13.68 7.32
N LYS A 191 -13.16 -14.00 6.12
CA LYS A 191 -14.30 -14.91 5.96
C LYS A 191 -14.01 -16.30 6.52
N LEU A 192 -12.83 -16.86 6.23
CA LEU A 192 -12.42 -18.18 6.73
C LEU A 192 -12.34 -18.22 8.26
N ASN A 193 -11.87 -17.14 8.87
CA ASN A 193 -11.74 -17.04 10.33
C ASN A 193 -13.09 -16.74 11.02
N ALA A 194 -14.03 -16.09 10.35
CA ALA A 194 -15.38 -15.85 10.90
C ALA A 194 -16.26 -17.12 10.94
N THR A 195 -15.92 -18.14 10.14
CA THR A 195 -16.62 -19.44 10.12
C THR A 195 -16.05 -20.50 11.06
N LYS A 196 -15.01 -20.19 11.83
CA LYS A 196 -14.39 -21.11 12.81
C LYS A 196 -14.79 -20.74 14.23
#